data_AF-A0A957ZGK4-F1
#
_entry.id   AF-A0A957ZGK4-F1
#
_cell.length_a   1.000
_cell.length_b   1.000
_cell.length_c   1.000
_cell.angle_alpha   90.00
_cell.angle_beta   90.00
_cell.angle_gamma   90.00
#
_symmetry.space_group_name_H-M   'P 1'
#
loop_
_entity.id
_entity.type
_entity.pdbx_description
1 polymer ?
#
loop_
_entity_poly.entity_id
_entity_poly.type
_entity_poly.pdbx_seq_one_letter_code
_entity_poly.pdbx_strand_id
1 'polypeptide(L)' 'SRVSVVTSEAFLDPNLPPKNAKGFAQAQEFVVRDPVHVNWPEITQRIYSPNMDLLWSGTEDAATVAARIKQESDPLFAQS' A
#
# COMPACT_ATOMS: atom_id res chain seq x y z
N SER A 1 -23.52 -0.22 -3.16
CA SER A 1 -22.20 -0.26 -2.49
C SER A 1 -21.21 -0.95 -3.42
N ARG A 2 -19.91 -0.59 -3.41
CA ARG A 2 -18.90 -1.33 -4.22
C ARG A 2 -18.80 -2.81 -3.81
N VAL A 3 -19.19 -3.13 -2.57
CA VAL A 3 -19.25 -4.50 -2.04
C VAL A 3 -20.26 -5.37 -2.79
N SER A 4 -21.45 -4.85 -3.12
CA SER A 4 -22.51 -5.64 -3.77
C SER A 4 -22.17 -6.05 -5.22
N VAL A 5 -21.23 -5.35 -5.85
CA VAL A 5 -20.73 -5.69 -7.19
C VAL A 5 -19.71 -6.82 -7.11
N VAL A 6 -18.76 -6.73 -6.18
CA VAL A 6 -17.68 -7.72 -6.03
C VAL A 6 -18.14 -9.04 -5.42
N THR A 7 -19.34 -9.09 -4.84
CA THR A 7 -19.98 -10.31 -4.36
C THR A 7 -21.02 -10.88 -5.32
N SER A 8 -21.20 -10.28 -6.50
CA SER A 8 -22.21 -10.73 -7.48
C SER A 8 -21.76 -11.98 -8.23
N GLU A 9 -22.72 -12.78 -8.70
CA GLU A 9 -22.45 -13.98 -9.53
C GLU A 9 -21.69 -13.61 -10.80
N ALA A 10 -22.02 -12.48 -11.42
CA ALA A 10 -21.33 -12.01 -12.61
C ALA A 10 -19.85 -11.68 -12.37
N PHE A 11 -19.49 -11.25 -11.15
CA PHE A 11 -18.10 -10.93 -10.78
C PHE A 11 -17.33 -12.15 -10.27
N LEU A 12 -18.03 -13.13 -9.69
CA LEU A 12 -17.46 -14.35 -9.09
C LEU A 12 -17.63 -15.59 -9.98
N ASP A 13 -17.97 -15.41 -11.27
CA ASP A 13 -18.16 -16.50 -12.21
C ASP A 13 -16.87 -17.34 -12.32
N PRO A 14 -16.90 -18.63 -11.90
CA PRO A 14 -15.72 -19.48 -11.91
C PRO A 14 -15.21 -19.81 -13.32
N ASN A 15 -16.03 -19.56 -14.35
CA ASN A 15 -15.68 -19.78 -15.75
C ASN A 15 -14.97 -18.58 -16.38
N LEU A 16 -14.98 -17.42 -15.70
CA LEU A 16 -14.30 -16.21 -16.15
C LEU A 16 -13.03 -15.96 -15.32
N PRO A 17 -11.94 -15.49 -15.95
CA PRO A 17 -10.75 -15.11 -15.19
C PRO A 17 -10.96 -13.81 -14.41
N PRO A 18 -10.34 -13.64 -13.23
CA PRO A 18 -9.47 -14.60 -12.55
C PRO A 18 -10.27 -15.62 -11.71
N LYS A 19 -9.85 -16.90 -11.74
CA LYS A 19 -10.48 -18.00 -10.97
C LYS A 19 -10.61 -17.72 -9.47
N ASN A 20 -9.73 -16.88 -8.93
CA ASN A 20 -9.67 -16.53 -7.50
C ASN A 20 -10.31 -15.16 -7.18
N ALA A 21 -11.22 -14.64 -8.04
CA ALA A 21 -11.89 -13.35 -7.84
C ALA A 21 -12.56 -13.22 -6.45
N LYS A 22 -13.01 -14.34 -5.88
CA LYS A 22 -13.56 -14.40 -4.52
C LYS A 22 -12.59 -13.91 -3.44
N GLY A 23 -11.29 -14.17 -3.60
CA GLY A 23 -10.27 -13.72 -2.65
C GLY A 23 -10.19 -12.19 -2.57
N PHE A 24 -10.44 -11.48 -3.68
CA PHE A 24 -10.46 -10.02 -3.69
C PHE A 24 -11.62 -9.45 -2.86
N ALA A 25 -12.81 -10.07 -2.94
CA ALA A 25 -13.95 -9.66 -2.14
C ALA A 25 -13.72 -9.90 -0.64
N GLN A 26 -13.11 -11.04 -0.28
CA GLN A 26 -12.80 -11.39 1.10
C GLN A 26 -11.67 -10.55 1.70
N ALA A 27 -10.68 -10.15 0.89
CA ALA A 27 -9.56 -9.34 1.33
C ALA A 27 -9.99 -7.99 1.94
N GLN A 28 -11.14 -7.45 1.54
CA GLN A 28 -11.68 -6.19 2.07
C GLN A 28 -11.90 -6.23 3.59
N GLU A 29 -12.23 -7.39 4.16
CA GLU A 29 -12.40 -7.54 5.62
C GLU A 29 -11.09 -7.35 6.40
N PHE A 30 -9.96 -7.52 5.72
CA PHE A 30 -8.62 -7.36 6.30
C PHE A 30 -7.99 -5.99 5.99
N VAL A 31 -8.67 -5.15 5.22
CA VAL A 31 -8.19 -3.79 4.91
C VAL A 31 -8.54 -2.86 6.06
N VAL A 32 -7.57 -2.62 6.95
CA VAL A 32 -7.62 -1.48 7.86
C VAL A 32 -7.21 -0.24 7.08
N ARG A 33 -8.10 0.73 6.95
CA ARG A 33 -7.77 2.02 6.33
C ARG A 33 -7.18 2.91 7.40
N ASP A 34 -5.85 3.00 7.42
CA ASP A 34 -5.19 4.00 8.24
C ASP A 34 -5.55 5.41 7.74
N PRO A 35 -5.71 6.39 8.64
CA PRO A 35 -5.80 7.78 8.24
C PRO A 35 -4.53 8.16 7.49
N VAL A 36 -4.67 8.50 6.21
CA VAL A 36 -3.56 8.92 5.37
C VAL A 36 -3.19 10.36 5.75
N HIS A 37 -1.95 10.56 6.19
CA HIS A 37 -1.44 11.89 6.50
C HIS A 37 -1.50 12.79 5.25
N VAL A 38 -1.81 14.08 5.40
CA VAL A 38 -1.92 15.03 4.27
C VAL A 38 -0.64 15.08 3.43
N ASN A 39 0.52 14.96 4.07
CA ASN A 39 1.83 14.96 3.42
C ASN A 39 2.25 13.58 2.88
N TRP A 40 1.42 12.53 3.00
CA TRP A 40 1.77 11.19 2.54
C TRP A 40 2.14 11.11 1.05
N PRO A 41 1.45 11.80 0.11
CA PRO A 41 1.86 11.80 -1.29
C PRO A 41 3.29 12.33 -1.48
N GLU A 42 3.65 13.40 -0.76
CA GLU A 42 4.98 13.99 -0.80
C GLU A 42 6.03 13.06 -0.20
N ILE A 43 5.76 12.51 0.99
CA ILE A 43 6.64 11.54 1.66
C ILE A 43 6.88 10.33 0.76
N THR A 44 5.82 9.82 0.11
CA THR A 44 5.91 8.64 -0.76
C THR A 44 6.85 8.91 -1.94
N GLN A 45 6.64 10.02 -2.65
CA GLN A 45 7.38 10.32 -3.86
C GLN A 45 8.82 10.76 -3.60
N ARG A 46 9.04 11.60 -2.59
CA ARG A 46 10.34 12.23 -2.34
C ARG A 46 11.26 11.41 -1.44
N ILE A 47 10.70 10.62 -0.53
CA ILE A 47 11.45 9.95 0.54
C ILE A 47 11.32 8.44 0.41
N TYR A 48 10.11 7.90 0.45
CA TYR A 48 9.90 6.45 0.54
C TYR A 48 10.38 5.73 -0.72
N SER A 49 9.84 6.08 -1.90
CA SER A 49 10.16 5.36 -3.15
C SER A 49 11.67 5.36 -3.46
N PRO A 50 12.39 6.50 -3.42
CA PRO A 50 13.83 6.50 -3.69
C PRO A 50 14.64 5.66 -2.71
N ASN A 51 14.28 5.68 -1.43
CA ASN A 51 14.98 4.89 -0.41
C ASN A 51 14.68 3.39 -0.53
N MET A 52 13.46 3.02 -0.91
CA MET A 52 13.11 1.62 -1.18
C MET A 52 13.83 1.07 -2.42
N ASP A 53 14.12 1.90 -3.43
CA ASP A 53 14.92 1.47 -4.57
C ASP A 53 16.35 1.06 -4.16
N LEU A 54 16.92 1.69 -3.13
CA LEU A 54 18.22 1.29 -2.56
C LEU A 54 18.15 -0.09 -1.89
N LEU A 55 17.04 -0.39 -1.22
CA LEU A 55 16.80 -1.72 -0.65
C LEU A 55 16.62 -2.77 -1.76
N TRP A 56 15.77 -2.48 -2.76
CA TRP A 56 15.45 -3.44 -3.81
C TRP A 56 16.60 -3.70 -4.78
N SER A 57 17.47 -2.72 -4.97
CA SER A 57 18.73 -2.90 -5.71
C SER A 57 19.80 -3.63 -4.90
N GLY A 58 19.60 -3.81 -3.59
CA GLY A 58 20.61 -4.37 -2.68
C GLY A 58 21.79 -3.44 -2.39
N THR A 59 21.65 -2.14 -2.69
CA THR A 59 22.68 -1.12 -2.43
C THR A 59 22.83 -0.86 -0.93
N GLU A 60 21.71 -0.83 -0.20
CA GLU A 60 21.66 -0.56 1.23
C GLU A 60 20.82 -1.64 1.94
N ASP A 61 21.14 -1.93 3.21
CA ASP A 61 20.37 -2.88 4.01
C ASP A 61 19.06 -2.28 4.55
N ALA A 62 18.14 -3.15 4.96
CA ALA A 62 16.82 -2.75 5.43
C ALA A 62 16.86 -1.85 6.68
N ALA A 63 17.82 -2.04 7.59
CA ALA A 63 17.92 -1.22 8.79
C ALA A 63 18.36 0.20 8.44
N THR A 64 19.34 0.33 7.54
CA THR A 64 19.80 1.63 7.03
C THR A 64 18.70 2.37 6.28
N VAL A 65 17.99 1.70 5.36
CA VAL A 65 16.88 2.30 4.60
C VAL A 65 15.74 2.73 5.53
N ALA A 66 15.35 1.89 6.50
CA ALA A 66 14.29 2.22 7.45
C ALA A 66 14.64 3.44 8.32
N ALA A 67 15.88 3.51 8.83
CA ALA A 67 16.35 4.64 9.62
C ALA A 67 16.31 5.96 8.82
N ARG A 68 16.73 5.92 7.55
CA ARG A 68 16.74 7.08 6.67
C ARG A 68 15.32 7.56 6.34
N ILE A 69 14.41 6.66 5.96
CA ILE A 69 13.00 6.99 5.73
C ILE A 69 12.39 7.64 6.97
N LYS A 70 12.64 7.08 8.16
CA LYS A 70 12.14 7.67 9.42
C LYS A 70 12.67 9.09 9.62
N GLN A 71 13.99 9.26 9.57
CA GLN A 71 14.62 10.55 9.82
C GLN A 71 14.14 11.65 8.87
N GLU A 72 13.96 11.31 7.59
CA GLU A 72 13.51 12.27 6.57
C GLU A 72 12.00 12.56 6.62
N SER A 73 11.19 11.57 7.00
CA SER A 73 9.72 11.71 7.03
C SER A 73 9.18 12.30 8.34
N ASP A 74 9.86 12.11 9.48
CA ASP A 74 9.44 12.61 10.79
C ASP A 74 9.06 14.11 10.78
N PRO A 75 9.84 15.03 10.15
CA PRO A 75 9.48 16.46 10.08
C PRO A 75 8.20 16.75 9.28
N LEU A 76 7.87 15.93 8.29
CA LEU A 76 6.66 16.08 7.46
C LEU A 76 5.44 15.50 8.15
N PHE A 77 5.61 14.50 9.01
CA PHE A 77 4.55 14.00 9.89
C PHE A 77 4.28 14.92 11.09
N ALA A 78 5.28 15.66 11.57
CA ALA A 78 5.10 16.63 12.66
C ALA A 78 4.36 17.91 12.24
N GLN A 79 4.20 18.15 10.94
CA GLN A 79 3.44 19.27 10.39
C GLN A 79 1.99 18.81 10.18
N SER A 80 1.10 19.20 11.08
CA SER A 80 -0.33 18.89 11.04
C SER A 80 -1.16 20.16 11.18
#